data_AF-A0AAW2CZX8-F1
#
_entry.id   AF-A0AAW2CZX8-F1
#
_cell.length_a   1.000
_cell.length_b   1.000
_cell.length_c   1.000
_cell.angle_alpha   90.00
_cell.angle_beta   90.00
_cell.angle_gamma   90.00
#
_symmetry.space_group_name_H-M   'P 1'
#
loop_
_entity.id
_entity.type
_entity.pdbx_description
1 polymer ?
#
loop_
_entity_poly.entity_id
_entity_poly.type
_entity_poly.pdbx_seq_one_letter_code
_entity_poly.pdbx_strand_id
1 'polypeptide(L)'
;MITFNLLFICFLDGDSPIDINQVARDPSGKDINVLQQHIEILLTLSNLVFFNTLCDPYREGADFVRGYPFSLHKGVPTTVSHGLWLNIPNYDAPTQLVKPRERNARYVDAVLTIPKGTLYPMCGLNLAFNHELIGPAMYFGLFGEGQPIQRYDDMWAGWCSKVVCNHLGLGVKTGLPYLWHSKASNPFSNLKKEYHGLL
;
A
#
# COMPACT_ATOMS: atom_id res chain seq x y z
N MET A 1 -20.76 -14.33 -11.55
CA MET A 1 -20.24 -14.90 -10.29
C MET A 1 -18.72 -14.85 -10.39
N ILE A 2 -18.09 -13.79 -9.89
CA ILE A 2 -16.62 -13.65 -9.91
C ILE A 2 -16.11 -14.47 -8.74
N THR A 3 -15.44 -15.59 -9.01
CA THR A 3 -14.73 -16.37 -8.01
C THR A 3 -13.61 -15.47 -7.46
N PHE A 4 -13.71 -15.05 -6.20
CA PHE A 4 -12.73 -14.16 -5.56
C PHE A 4 -11.44 -14.93 -5.25
N ASN A 5 -10.59 -15.04 -6.25
CA ASN A 5 -9.21 -15.50 -6.14
C ASN A 5 -8.31 -14.31 -5.72
N LEU A 6 -8.61 -13.71 -4.56
CA LEU A 6 -7.88 -12.58 -3.99
C LEU A 6 -7.15 -13.02 -2.73
N LEU A 7 -5.82 -12.92 -2.74
CA LEU A 7 -5.02 -13.17 -1.55
C LEU A 7 -4.89 -11.84 -0.80
N PHE A 8 -5.55 -11.75 0.34
CA PHE A 8 -5.38 -10.66 1.28
C PHE A 8 -4.20 -10.99 2.17
N ILE A 9 -3.11 -10.24 2.04
CA ILE A 9 -2.02 -10.28 3.01
C ILE A 9 -2.17 -9.03 3.88
N CYS A 10 -3.03 -9.14 4.88
CA CYS A 10 -2.94 -8.27 6.04
C CYS A 10 -2.11 -9.03 7.07
N PHE A 11 -0.82 -8.68 7.21
CA PHE A 11 -0.07 -9.07 8.41
C PHE A 11 -0.61 -8.23 9.56
N LEU A 12 -1.73 -8.66 10.15
CA LEU A 12 -2.03 -8.29 11.52
C LEU A 12 -1.00 -9.05 12.36
N ASP A 13 -0.13 -8.30 13.04
CA ASP A 13 0.88 -8.82 13.97
C ASP A 13 0.38 -10.08 14.71
N GLY A 14 1.23 -11.11 14.75
CA GLY A 14 0.88 -12.49 15.09
C GLY A 14 -0.09 -12.74 16.25
N ASP A 15 -0.82 -13.85 16.10
CA ASP A 15 -1.52 -14.63 17.14
C ASP A 15 -2.85 -14.09 17.73
N SER A 16 -3.54 -13.12 17.11
CA SER A 16 -4.90 -12.79 17.54
C SER A 16 -5.89 -12.48 16.40
N PRO A 17 -7.16 -12.94 16.50
CA PRO A 17 -8.21 -12.56 15.55
C PRO A 17 -8.45 -11.06 15.68
N ILE A 18 -8.42 -10.34 14.56
CA ILE A 18 -8.78 -8.91 14.36
C ILE A 18 -8.94 -8.17 15.70
N ASP A 19 -7.84 -7.66 16.25
CA ASP A 19 -7.93 -6.81 17.43
C ASP A 19 -8.76 -5.58 17.04
N ILE A 20 -9.94 -5.45 17.65
CA ILE A 20 -10.91 -4.36 17.44
C ILE A 20 -10.28 -2.98 17.64
N ASN A 21 -9.10 -2.91 18.26
CA ASN A 21 -8.32 -1.71 18.48
C ASN A 21 -7.45 -1.26 17.28
N GLN A 22 -7.51 -1.95 16.13
CA GLN A 22 -6.77 -1.60 14.90
C GLN A 22 -7.64 -1.02 13.78
N VAL A 23 -8.91 -0.76 14.07
CA VAL A 23 -9.84 -0.14 13.11
C VAL A 23 -9.63 1.36 13.08
N ALA A 24 -9.20 1.89 11.93
CA ALA A 24 -9.15 3.34 11.73
C ALA A 24 -10.55 3.90 11.48
N ARG A 25 -10.73 5.17 11.83
CA ARG A 25 -11.95 5.93 11.57
C ARG A 25 -11.71 6.99 10.51
N ASP A 26 -12.71 7.19 9.67
CA ASP A 26 -12.73 8.29 8.71
C ASP A 26 -13.00 9.64 9.42
N PRO A 27 -12.91 10.78 8.72
CA PRO A 27 -13.19 12.10 9.30
C PRO A 27 -14.62 12.28 9.84
N SER A 28 -15.58 11.43 9.44
CA SER A 28 -16.95 11.43 9.98
C SER A 28 -17.06 10.62 11.28
N GLY A 29 -16.00 9.94 11.69
CA GLY A 29 -15.95 9.08 12.86
C GLY A 29 -16.44 7.65 12.61
N LYS A 30 -16.69 7.29 11.34
CA LYS A 30 -17.14 5.96 10.96
C LYS A 30 -15.94 5.02 10.81
N ASP A 31 -16.11 3.80 11.30
CA ASP A 31 -15.11 2.74 11.16
C ASP A 31 -14.86 2.39 9.69
N ILE A 32 -13.59 2.30 9.31
CA ILE A 32 -13.15 2.00 7.94
C ILE A 32 -13.18 0.50 7.72
N ASN A 33 -13.95 0.06 6.71
CA ASN A 33 -13.91 -1.32 6.24
C ASN A 33 -12.73 -1.50 5.25
N VAL A 34 -11.57 -1.84 5.81
CA VAL A 34 -10.31 -2.01 5.06
C VAL A 34 -10.44 -3.08 3.96
N LEU A 35 -11.06 -4.21 4.28
CA LEU A 35 -11.23 -5.31 3.33
C LEU A 35 -12.08 -4.88 2.12
N GLN A 36 -13.22 -4.26 2.39
CA GLN A 36 -14.13 -3.80 1.33
C GLN A 36 -13.44 -2.77 0.43
N GLN A 37 -12.77 -1.77 1.01
CA GLN A 37 -12.09 -0.74 0.21
C GLN A 37 -10.95 -1.32 -0.64
N HIS A 38 -10.16 -2.27 -0.12
CA HIS A 38 -9.18 -2.95 -0.93
C HIS A 38 -9.81 -3.73 -2.10
N ILE A 39 -10.93 -4.42 -1.87
CA ILE A 39 -11.69 -5.11 -2.93
C ILE A 39 -12.13 -4.11 -4.01
N GLU A 40 -12.75 -3.00 -3.62
CA GLU A 40 -13.22 -1.95 -4.54
C GLU A 40 -12.05 -1.38 -5.37
N ILE A 41 -10.89 -1.15 -4.75
CA ILE A 41 -9.70 -0.66 -5.44
C ILE A 41 -9.16 -1.70 -6.45
N LEU A 42 -9.17 -2.99 -6.11
CA LEU A 42 -8.70 -4.06 -6.99
C LEU A 42 -9.68 -4.33 -8.15
N LEU A 43 -10.97 -4.02 -7.96
CA LEU A 43 -11.99 -4.11 -9.01
C LEU A 43 -12.01 -2.91 -9.97
N THR A 44 -11.36 -1.79 -9.60
CA THR A 44 -11.26 -0.61 -10.47
C THR A 44 -9.97 -0.61 -11.28
N LEU A 45 -10.01 0.06 -12.43
CA LEU A 45 -8.88 0.13 -13.36
C LEU A 45 -7.83 1.14 -12.89
N SER A 46 -6.65 1.12 -13.51
CA SER A 46 -5.53 2.00 -13.22
C SER A 46 -5.06 2.74 -14.48
N ASN A 47 -4.49 3.93 -14.31
CA ASN A 47 -3.88 4.67 -15.41
C ASN A 47 -2.36 4.83 -15.20
N LEU A 48 -1.57 4.30 -16.13
CA LEU A 48 -0.13 4.13 -15.92
C LEU A 48 0.73 5.31 -16.35
N VAL A 49 0.32 6.06 -17.38
CA VAL A 49 1.20 6.98 -18.12
C VAL A 49 0.70 8.42 -18.18
N PHE A 50 -0.50 8.69 -17.66
CA PHE A 50 -1.07 10.03 -17.63
C PHE A 50 -1.79 10.25 -16.31
N PHE A 51 -1.42 11.31 -15.61
CA PHE A 51 -1.96 11.64 -14.29
C PHE A 51 -3.25 12.44 -14.43
N ASN A 52 -4.32 12.00 -13.76
CA ASN A 52 -5.58 12.73 -13.69
C ASN A 52 -5.56 13.69 -12.50
N THR A 53 -5.86 14.98 -12.72
CA THR A 53 -5.76 15.98 -11.65
C THR A 53 -6.84 15.83 -10.57
N LEU A 54 -7.93 15.14 -10.88
CA LEU A 54 -8.95 14.73 -9.89
C LEU A 54 -8.61 13.41 -9.20
N CYS A 55 -7.35 12.97 -9.24
CA CYS A 55 -6.90 11.67 -8.72
C CYS A 55 -7.60 10.50 -9.43
N ASP A 56 -7.80 9.36 -8.76
CA ASP A 56 -8.38 8.15 -9.37
C ASP A 56 -9.77 8.38 -10.00
N PRO A 57 -9.88 8.38 -11.35
CA PRO A 57 -11.11 8.71 -12.07
C PRO A 57 -12.17 7.59 -11.98
N TYR A 58 -11.82 6.42 -11.44
CA TYR A 58 -12.74 5.29 -11.31
C TYR A 58 -13.48 5.27 -9.97
N ARG A 59 -13.19 6.22 -9.08
CA ARG A 59 -13.91 6.40 -7.81
C ARG A 59 -15.21 7.17 -8.01
N GLU A 60 -16.18 6.89 -7.16
CA GLU A 60 -17.40 7.68 -7.09
C GLU A 60 -17.08 9.16 -6.84
N GLY A 61 -17.71 10.05 -7.60
CA GLY A 61 -17.49 11.50 -7.50
C GLY A 61 -16.26 12.03 -8.24
N ALA A 62 -15.46 11.17 -8.89
CA ALA A 62 -14.35 11.57 -9.75
C ALA A 62 -14.62 11.18 -11.22
N ASP A 63 -13.95 11.86 -12.16
CA ASP A 63 -13.98 11.54 -13.58
C ASP A 63 -12.66 12.00 -14.25
N PHE A 64 -12.48 11.64 -15.52
CA PHE A 64 -11.42 12.14 -16.37
C PHE A 64 -11.61 13.63 -16.67
N VAL A 65 -10.56 14.40 -16.44
CA VAL A 65 -10.58 15.84 -16.72
C VAL A 65 -10.31 16.18 -18.18
N ARG A 66 -10.68 17.41 -18.58
CA ARG A 66 -10.31 17.97 -19.88
C ARG A 66 -8.79 17.88 -20.09
N GLY A 67 -8.38 17.39 -21.27
CA GLY A 67 -6.99 17.21 -21.64
C GLY A 67 -6.44 15.81 -21.32
N TYR A 68 -7.20 14.99 -20.60
CA TYR A 68 -6.90 13.57 -20.47
C TYR A 68 -7.15 12.86 -21.81
N PRO A 69 -6.20 12.09 -22.36
CA PRO A 69 -6.41 11.41 -23.64
C PRO A 69 -7.54 10.39 -23.57
N PHE A 70 -8.57 10.57 -24.40
CA PHE A 70 -9.77 9.71 -24.40
C PHE A 70 -9.45 8.22 -24.61
N SER A 71 -8.42 7.92 -25.41
CA SER A 71 -7.95 6.55 -25.65
C SER A 71 -7.46 5.83 -24.38
N LEU A 72 -7.04 6.59 -23.36
CA LEU A 72 -6.53 6.05 -22.10
C LEU A 72 -7.62 5.85 -21.03
N HIS A 73 -8.88 6.21 -21.29
CA HIS A 73 -9.97 6.03 -20.33
C HIS A 73 -10.23 4.55 -20.00
N LYS A 74 -9.90 3.64 -20.93
CA LYS A 74 -10.02 2.19 -20.74
C LYS A 74 -9.10 1.61 -19.67
N GLY A 75 -8.06 2.35 -19.25
CA GLY A 75 -7.15 1.94 -18.17
C GLY A 75 -6.50 0.57 -18.38
N VAL A 76 -5.96 0.04 -17.28
CA VAL A 76 -5.43 -1.33 -17.18
C VAL A 76 -5.93 -1.98 -15.87
N PRO A 77 -5.93 -3.32 -15.76
CA PRO A 77 -6.27 -3.99 -14.51
C PRO A 77 -5.39 -3.55 -13.34
N THR A 78 -5.99 -3.29 -12.19
CA THR A 78 -5.26 -3.05 -10.93
C THR A 78 -4.96 -4.39 -10.27
N THR A 79 -3.71 -4.62 -9.89
CA THR A 79 -3.25 -5.89 -9.33
C THR A 79 -2.77 -5.78 -7.90
N VAL A 80 -2.38 -4.59 -7.46
CA VAL A 80 -1.95 -4.34 -6.08
C VAL A 80 -2.67 -3.10 -5.56
N SER A 81 -3.23 -3.22 -4.36
CA SER A 81 -3.81 -2.15 -3.58
C SER A 81 -3.02 -2.00 -2.29
N HIS A 82 -2.31 -0.89 -2.17
CA HIS A 82 -1.45 -0.55 -1.03
C HIS A 82 -2.10 0.53 -0.17
N GLY A 83 -2.67 0.12 0.95
CA GLY A 83 -3.30 1.01 1.90
C GLY A 83 -2.27 1.73 2.78
N LEU A 84 -2.74 2.73 3.52
CA LEU A 84 -1.95 3.55 4.43
C LEU A 84 -2.37 3.31 5.88
N TRP A 85 -1.85 4.10 6.80
CA TRP A 85 -2.27 4.01 8.21
C TRP A 85 -2.22 5.34 8.93
N LEU A 86 -3.01 5.40 9.99
CA LEU A 86 -3.04 6.48 10.96
C LEU A 86 -2.26 6.10 12.22
N ASN A 87 -2.09 7.07 13.11
CA ASN A 87 -1.35 6.95 14.37
C ASN A 87 0.17 6.85 14.18
N ILE A 88 0.81 5.68 14.22
CA ILE A 88 2.29 5.60 14.17
C ILE A 88 2.77 5.48 12.72
N PRO A 89 3.39 6.52 12.11
CA PRO A 89 3.81 6.51 10.69
C PRO A 89 4.94 5.52 10.38
N ASN A 90 5.08 5.12 9.10
CA ASN A 90 6.22 4.32 8.60
C ASN A 90 7.47 5.18 8.48
N TYR A 91 8.08 5.53 9.59
CA TYR A 91 9.35 6.24 9.56
C TYR A 91 10.51 5.25 9.56
N ASP A 92 11.55 5.63 8.82
CA ASP A 92 12.89 5.08 9.03
C ASP A 92 13.31 5.32 10.49
N ALA A 93 14.17 4.45 11.01
CA ALA A 93 14.59 4.49 12.40
C ALA A 93 15.17 5.85 12.84
N PRO A 94 16.04 6.54 12.07
CA PRO A 94 16.48 7.89 12.40
C PRO A 94 15.32 8.88 12.58
N THR A 95 14.38 8.93 11.64
CA THR A 95 13.22 9.82 11.72
C THR A 95 12.36 9.49 12.93
N GLN A 96 12.16 8.20 13.23
CA GLN A 96 11.45 7.76 14.43
C GLN A 96 12.15 8.20 15.72
N LEU A 97 13.49 8.20 15.76
CA LEU A 97 14.27 8.64 16.92
C LEU A 97 14.15 10.15 17.16
N VAL A 98 14.15 10.97 16.11
CA VAL A 98 14.02 12.43 16.26
C VAL A 98 12.57 12.88 16.48
N LYS A 99 11.58 12.05 16.12
CA LYS A 99 10.15 12.39 16.25
C LYS A 99 9.31 11.28 16.92
N PRO A 100 9.65 10.85 18.15
CA PRO A 100 9.03 9.68 18.79
C PRO A 100 7.54 9.85 19.15
N ARG A 101 7.09 11.11 19.28
CA ARG A 101 5.71 11.46 19.63
C ARG A 101 4.87 11.89 18.43
N GLU A 102 5.46 11.99 17.23
CA GLU A 102 4.68 12.35 16.04
C GLU A 102 3.67 11.25 15.73
N ARG A 103 2.48 11.68 15.30
CA ARG A 103 1.39 10.80 14.89
C ARG A 103 0.83 11.25 13.56
N ASN A 104 0.56 10.30 12.67
CA ASN A 104 -0.17 10.56 11.45
C ASN A 104 -1.68 10.67 11.76
N ALA A 105 -2.15 11.90 11.91
CA ALA A 105 -3.59 12.22 11.99
C ALA A 105 -4.16 12.69 10.64
N ARG A 106 -3.33 12.77 9.59
CA ARG A 106 -3.73 13.31 8.29
C ARG A 106 -4.40 12.23 7.46
N TYR A 107 -5.73 12.19 7.50
CA TYR A 107 -6.52 11.42 6.55
C TYR A 107 -6.57 12.12 5.21
N VAL A 108 -6.12 11.45 4.15
CA VAL A 108 -6.24 11.92 2.77
C VAL A 108 -7.21 11.00 2.04
N ASP A 109 -8.37 11.53 1.67
CA ASP A 109 -9.38 10.81 0.89
C ASP A 109 -8.99 10.72 -0.59
N ALA A 110 -7.94 9.94 -0.87
CA ALA A 110 -7.46 9.75 -2.23
C ALA A 110 -6.99 8.31 -2.43
N VAL A 111 -7.19 7.85 -3.66
CA VAL A 111 -6.49 6.69 -4.23
C VAL A 111 -5.76 7.21 -5.46
N LEU A 112 -4.54 6.73 -5.68
CA LEU A 112 -3.70 7.14 -6.79
C LEU A 112 -3.07 5.90 -7.42
N THR A 113 -3.07 5.83 -8.75
CA THR A 113 -2.22 4.87 -9.46
C THR A 113 -0.76 5.31 -9.36
N ILE A 114 0.11 4.40 -8.97
CA ILE A 114 1.56 4.61 -8.99
C ILE A 114 2.03 4.58 -10.44
N PRO A 115 2.61 5.67 -10.97
CA PRO A 115 2.97 5.77 -12.38
C PRO A 115 3.92 4.65 -12.84
N LYS A 116 3.85 4.34 -14.14
CA LYS A 116 4.81 3.41 -14.75
C LYS A 116 6.22 3.98 -14.68
N GLY A 117 7.19 3.12 -14.39
CA GLY A 117 8.59 3.52 -14.23
C GLY A 117 8.92 4.18 -12.87
N THR A 118 7.97 4.25 -11.95
CA THR A 118 8.17 4.78 -10.59
C THR A 118 8.07 3.67 -9.55
N LEU A 119 8.96 3.70 -8.55
CA LEU A 119 8.93 2.84 -7.36
C LEU A 119 8.22 3.56 -6.21
N TYR A 120 7.87 2.80 -5.17
CA TYR A 120 7.18 3.34 -3.99
C TYR A 120 7.61 2.60 -2.72
N PRO A 121 7.57 3.24 -1.54
CA PRO A 121 7.88 2.59 -0.28
C PRO A 121 6.68 1.75 0.19
N MET A 122 6.57 0.53 -0.36
CA MET A 122 5.51 -0.41 0.00
C MET A 122 5.70 -0.90 1.44
N CYS A 123 4.59 -1.03 2.18
CA CYS A 123 4.54 -1.75 3.43
C CYS A 123 3.57 -2.93 3.38
N GLY A 124 3.99 -4.06 3.95
CA GLY A 124 3.25 -5.32 3.94
C GLY A 124 2.07 -5.41 4.92
N LEU A 125 1.88 -4.43 5.83
CA LEU A 125 0.82 -4.49 6.84
C LEU A 125 -0.58 -4.24 6.25
N ASN A 126 -0.69 -3.32 5.28
CA ASN A 126 -1.96 -2.91 4.67
C ASN A 126 -1.94 -3.14 3.15
N LEU A 127 -2.02 -4.41 2.74
CA LEU A 127 -1.80 -4.81 1.36
C LEU A 127 -2.84 -5.83 0.89
N ALA A 128 -3.31 -5.65 -0.34
CA ALA A 128 -4.11 -6.64 -1.04
C ALA A 128 -3.66 -6.74 -2.50
N PHE A 129 -3.66 -7.95 -3.06
CA PHE A 129 -3.26 -8.14 -4.45
C PHE A 129 -3.97 -9.32 -5.12
N ASN A 130 -4.02 -9.26 -6.44
CA ASN A 130 -4.51 -10.34 -7.27
C ASN A 130 -3.40 -11.41 -7.43
N HIS A 131 -3.57 -12.54 -6.76
CA HIS A 131 -2.56 -13.59 -6.74
C HIS A 131 -2.35 -14.28 -8.10
N GLU A 132 -3.38 -14.34 -8.95
CA GLU A 132 -3.27 -14.93 -10.29
C GLU A 132 -2.38 -14.07 -11.19
N LEU A 133 -2.45 -12.73 -11.02
CA LEU A 133 -1.73 -11.79 -11.87
C LEU A 133 -0.30 -11.49 -11.38
N ILE A 134 -0.10 -11.40 -10.05
CA ILE A 134 1.19 -10.97 -9.49
C ILE A 134 1.71 -11.84 -8.35
N GLY A 135 1.02 -12.93 -7.99
CA GLY A 135 1.38 -13.78 -6.85
C GLY A 135 2.84 -14.24 -6.84
N PRO A 136 3.39 -14.80 -7.93
CA PRO A 136 4.80 -15.21 -8.00
C PRO A 136 5.80 -14.06 -7.83
N ALA A 137 5.41 -12.83 -8.16
CA ALA A 137 6.25 -11.65 -8.02
C ALA A 137 6.06 -10.92 -6.68
N MET A 138 5.01 -11.26 -5.92
CA MET A 138 4.74 -10.73 -4.58
C MET A 138 5.43 -11.62 -3.53
N TYR A 139 6.76 -11.54 -3.49
CA TYR A 139 7.60 -12.34 -2.60
C TYR A 139 8.25 -11.47 -1.54
N PHE A 140 7.87 -11.67 -0.28
CA PHE A 140 8.54 -11.07 0.87
C PHE A 140 9.84 -11.83 1.16
N GLY A 141 10.88 -11.10 1.55
CA GLY A 141 12.16 -11.68 1.93
C GLY A 141 12.00 -12.68 3.08
N LEU A 142 13.00 -13.56 3.25
CA LEU A 142 13.00 -14.47 4.38
C LEU A 142 13.03 -13.70 5.70
N PHE A 143 12.16 -14.08 6.62
CA PHE A 143 12.15 -13.56 7.99
C PHE A 143 13.19 -14.30 8.84
N GLY A 144 13.91 -13.58 9.71
CA GLY A 144 14.84 -14.17 10.67
C GLY A 144 16.14 -13.36 10.84
N GLU A 145 16.89 -13.69 11.89
CA GLU A 145 18.22 -13.10 12.10
C GLU A 145 19.21 -13.54 11.01
N GLY A 146 20.09 -12.62 10.61
CA GLY A 146 21.12 -12.89 9.60
C GLY A 146 20.66 -12.83 8.14
N GLN A 147 19.37 -12.56 7.88
CA GLN A 147 18.89 -12.37 6.52
C GLN A 147 19.45 -11.07 5.93
N PRO A 148 19.70 -10.98 4.61
CA PRO A 148 20.38 -9.84 4.01
C PRO A 148 19.46 -8.60 3.85
N ILE A 149 18.14 -8.80 3.72
CA ILE A 149 17.19 -7.72 3.40
C ILE A 149 16.48 -7.18 4.67
N GLN A 150 16.20 -8.04 5.66
CA GLN A 150 15.62 -7.71 6.97
C GLN A 150 14.49 -6.68 6.93
N ARG A 151 14.80 -5.42 7.25
CA ARG A 151 13.87 -4.30 7.42
C ARG A 151 13.37 -3.68 6.11
N TYR A 152 13.87 -4.19 4.99
CA TYR A 152 13.57 -3.69 3.66
C TYR A 152 12.83 -4.72 2.81
N ASP A 153 12.30 -5.79 3.43
CA ASP A 153 11.70 -6.93 2.76
C ASP A 153 10.38 -6.56 2.06
N ASP A 154 9.54 -5.77 2.71
CA ASP A 154 8.30 -5.25 2.14
C ASP A 154 8.55 -4.27 0.99
N MET A 155 9.48 -3.33 1.15
CA MET A 155 9.87 -2.42 0.06
C MET A 155 10.45 -3.19 -1.12
N TRP A 156 11.33 -4.17 -0.87
CA TRP A 156 11.92 -5.00 -1.92
C TRP A 156 10.84 -5.79 -2.66
N ALA A 157 9.90 -6.43 -1.95
CA ALA A 157 8.75 -7.11 -2.54
C ALA A 157 7.89 -6.16 -3.39
N GLY A 158 7.68 -4.94 -2.89
CA GLY A 158 6.93 -3.89 -3.57
C GLY A 158 7.63 -3.41 -4.84
N TRP A 159 8.95 -3.27 -4.82
CA TRP A 159 9.73 -2.85 -5.97
C TRP A 159 9.79 -3.95 -7.03
N CYS A 160 10.06 -5.19 -6.64
CA CYS A 160 10.05 -6.34 -7.54
C CYS A 160 8.67 -6.50 -8.21
N SER A 161 7.60 -6.51 -7.43
CA SER A 161 6.23 -6.61 -7.97
C SER A 161 5.88 -5.41 -8.85
N LYS A 162 6.31 -4.19 -8.51
CA LYS A 162 6.08 -2.99 -9.34
C LYS A 162 6.82 -3.04 -10.68
N VAL A 163 8.07 -3.52 -10.70
CA VAL A 163 8.83 -3.71 -11.94
C VAL A 163 8.13 -4.71 -12.85
N VAL A 164 7.69 -5.84 -12.30
CA VAL A 164 6.92 -6.85 -13.06
C VAL A 164 5.59 -6.27 -13.55
N CYS A 165 4.82 -5.58 -12.70
CA CYS A 165 3.58 -4.93 -13.11
C CYS A 165 3.81 -3.93 -14.26
N ASN A 166 4.86 -3.11 -14.19
CA ASN A 166 5.19 -2.15 -15.24
C ASN A 166 5.53 -2.83 -16.57
N HIS A 167 6.18 -4.00 -16.53
CA HIS A 167 6.48 -4.80 -17.72
C HIS A 167 5.22 -5.41 -18.33
N LEU A 168 4.34 -5.96 -17.49
CA LEU A 168 3.09 -6.62 -17.90
C LEU A 168 1.95 -5.65 -18.22
N GLY A 169 2.12 -4.34 -17.96
CA GLY A 169 1.06 -3.34 -18.18
C GLY A 169 -0.04 -3.39 -17.12
N LEU A 170 0.31 -3.75 -15.88
CA LEU A 170 -0.59 -3.88 -14.74
C LEU A 170 -0.48 -2.69 -13.79
N GLY A 171 -1.60 -2.36 -13.14
CA GLY A 171 -1.76 -1.22 -12.23
C GLY A 171 -1.44 -1.52 -10.78
N VAL A 172 -0.81 -0.56 -10.10
CA VAL A 172 -0.64 -0.56 -8.64
C VAL A 172 -1.25 0.73 -8.12
N LYS A 173 -2.12 0.64 -7.12
CA LYS A 173 -2.76 1.80 -6.48
C LYS A 173 -2.32 1.94 -5.03
N THR A 174 -2.26 3.17 -4.55
CA THR A 174 -2.01 3.49 -3.14
C THR A 174 -2.88 4.62 -2.63
N GLY A 175 -3.08 4.68 -1.31
CA GLY A 175 -3.90 5.68 -0.64
C GLY A 175 -4.82 5.00 0.37
N LEU A 176 -6.13 5.12 0.17
CA LEU A 176 -7.09 4.28 0.89
C LEU A 176 -6.82 2.78 0.65
N PRO A 177 -7.23 1.88 1.57
CA PRO A 177 -7.79 2.17 2.90
C PRO A 177 -6.73 2.56 3.94
N TYR A 178 -7.18 3.11 5.08
CA TYR A 178 -6.33 3.32 6.26
C TYR A 178 -6.59 2.25 7.33
N LEU A 179 -5.54 1.76 7.98
CA LEU A 179 -5.61 1.01 9.24
C LEU A 179 -5.11 1.84 10.43
N TRP A 180 -5.43 1.42 11.66
CA TRP A 180 -4.91 2.06 12.87
C TRP A 180 -3.71 1.29 13.42
N HIS A 181 -2.52 1.90 13.34
CA HIS A 181 -1.27 1.25 13.73
C HIS A 181 -0.84 1.68 15.15
N SER A 182 -0.86 0.74 16.10
CA SER A 182 -0.60 1.02 17.52
C SER A 182 0.75 0.54 18.04
N LYS A 183 1.48 -0.30 17.28
CA LYS A 183 2.73 -0.91 17.73
C LYS A 183 3.94 -0.18 17.14
N ALA A 184 4.83 0.30 17.99
CA ALA A 184 6.14 0.77 17.56
C ALA A 184 7.21 -0.21 18.06
N SER A 185 7.99 -0.74 17.13
CA SER A 185 9.21 -1.49 17.45
C SER A 185 10.31 -0.56 17.97
N ASN A 186 11.30 -1.12 18.69
CA ASN A 186 12.39 -0.34 19.28
C ASN A 186 13.26 0.32 18.18
N PRO A 187 13.31 1.65 18.10
CA PRO A 187 13.99 2.35 17.01
C PRO A 187 15.52 2.16 17.01
N PHE A 188 16.15 1.88 18.15
CA PHE A 188 17.59 1.58 18.19
C PHE A 188 17.91 0.22 17.56
N SER A 189 17.08 -0.80 17.81
CA SER A 189 17.21 -2.10 17.15
C SER A 189 17.02 -1.96 15.64
N ASN A 190 16.03 -1.16 15.24
CA ASN A 190 15.70 -0.89 13.84
C ASN A 190 16.84 -0.19 13.13
N LEU A 191 17.43 0.83 13.76
CA LEU A 191 18.57 1.56 13.22
C LEU A 191 19.74 0.62 12.90
N LYS A 192 20.05 -0.33 13.77
CA LYS A 192 21.11 -1.34 13.51
C LYS A 192 20.79 -2.25 12.32
N LYS A 193 19.51 -2.45 11.99
CA LYS A 193 19.08 -3.27 10.85
C LYS A 193 19.01 -2.45 9.56
N GLU A 194 18.69 -1.16 9.67
CA GLU A 194 18.51 -0.24 8.55
C GLU A 194 19.82 0.49 8.16
N TYR A 195 20.84 0.55 9.03
CA TYR A 195 21.99 1.45 8.80
C TYR A 195 22.72 1.26 7.46
N HIS A 196 22.75 0.05 6.91
CA HIS A 196 23.40 -0.21 5.62
C HIS A 196 22.63 0.33 4.41
N GLY A 197 21.32 0.58 4.55
CA GLY A 197 20.47 1.12 3.49
C GLY A 197 20.14 2.60 3.67
N LEU A 198 20.54 3.21 4.79
CA LEU A 198 20.45 4.64 5.04
C LEU A 198 21.70 5.32 4.45
N LEU A 199 21.57 5.87 3.24
CA LEU A 199 22.60 6.67 2.57
C LEU A 199 22.46 8.16 2.92
#